data_AF-A0A2E8ID29-F1
#
_entry.id   AF-A0A2E8ID29-F1
#
_cell.length_a   1.000
_cell.length_b   1.000
_cell.length_c   1.000
_cell.angle_alpha   90.00
_cell.angle_beta   90.00
_cell.angle_gamma   90.00
#
_symmetry.space_group_name_H-M   'P 1'
#
loop_
_entity.id
_entity.type
_entity.pdbx_description
1 polymer ?
#
loop_
_entity_poly.entity_id
_entity_poly.type
_entity_poly.pdbx_seq_one_letter_code
_entity_poly.pdbx_strand_id
1 'polypeptide(L)'
;MLERFTQVVNSIFMTYAFLKGIYYGGSAHIFSYNDADLQRPIGVRVFESSDTKTKGYEIHSTNPYRYINFKSPKFKKDEKGKTERLGQNTARNYMVEFPTENYSKLCTLILTRGSILRSFVLIIDSSSSPLELKIPSLFVALENITKVVVKKSRNKSTEIFEEKGIKKQIKEISEDAAKKIKALELENRPKYLSATEIKERKKNYERLITKLHQINKGSNNQKLAEPFEKFGYNLSKDEENALYIYRNKFIHGDDFFIPDVDFEKEFKELFHLSFLIYKLCSILLLKLSGYSGYIVNLPKTYSYITKQKTSGKGLIKI
;
A
#
# COMPACT_ATOMS: atom_id res chain seq x y z
N MET A 1 15.60 5.61 -27.41
CA MET A 1 15.01 6.94 -27.13
C MET A 1 13.49 6.87 -27.00
N LEU A 2 12.78 6.31 -27.99
CA LEU A 2 11.32 6.22 -28.00
C LEU A 2 10.70 5.36 -26.88
N GLU A 3 11.26 4.19 -26.59
CA GLU A 3 10.79 3.36 -25.47
C GLU A 3 10.87 4.10 -24.13
N ARG A 4 11.97 4.83 -23.92
CA ARG A 4 12.17 5.66 -22.73
C ARG A 4 11.13 6.78 -22.66
N PHE A 5 10.83 7.43 -23.77
CA PHE A 5 9.77 8.44 -23.85
C PHE A 5 8.40 7.84 -23.45
N THR A 6 8.02 6.69 -24.02
CA THR A 6 6.78 5.99 -23.67
C THR A 6 6.72 5.63 -22.19
N GLN A 7 7.82 5.13 -21.61
CA GLN A 7 7.88 4.86 -20.17
C GLN A 7 7.63 6.11 -19.32
N VAL A 8 8.23 7.25 -19.70
CA VAL A 8 8.04 8.55 -19.01
C VAL A 8 6.58 8.98 -19.11
N VAL A 9 6.01 8.99 -20.31
CA VAL A 9 4.60 9.34 -20.53
C VAL A 9 3.66 8.44 -19.72
N ASN A 10 3.89 7.13 -19.72
CA ASN A 10 3.10 6.19 -18.94
C ASN A 10 3.19 6.47 -17.43
N SER A 11 4.38 6.83 -16.92
CA SER A 11 4.53 7.17 -15.50
C SER A 11 3.72 8.41 -15.09
N ILE A 12 3.56 9.37 -16.01
CA ILE A 12 2.71 10.56 -15.81
C ILE A 12 1.24 10.11 -15.75
N PHE A 13 0.76 9.33 -16.72
CA PHE A 13 -0.62 8.85 -16.70
C PHE A 13 -0.94 7.98 -15.49
N MET A 14 -0.01 7.12 -15.06
CA MET A 14 -0.18 6.31 -13.84
C MET A 14 -0.20 7.17 -12.57
N THR A 15 0.65 8.19 -12.49
CA THR A 15 0.66 9.13 -11.34
C THR A 15 -0.65 9.92 -11.29
N TYR A 16 -1.12 10.41 -12.45
CA TYR A 16 -2.42 11.05 -12.56
C TYR A 16 -3.56 10.11 -12.13
N ALA A 17 -3.57 8.88 -12.65
CA ALA A 17 -4.59 7.88 -12.34
C ALA A 17 -4.64 7.52 -10.86
N PHE A 18 -3.48 7.36 -10.22
CA PHE A 18 -3.38 7.16 -8.79
C PHE A 18 -3.96 8.33 -7.99
N LEU A 19 -3.67 9.58 -8.38
CA LEU A 19 -4.15 10.77 -7.67
C LEU A 19 -5.65 11.01 -7.89
N LYS A 20 -6.15 10.80 -9.12
CA LYS A 20 -7.48 11.20 -9.59
C LYS A 20 -8.48 10.06 -9.74
N GLY A 21 -8.03 8.83 -9.71
CA GLY A 21 -8.88 7.65 -9.94
C GLY A 21 -9.23 7.41 -11.41
N ILE A 22 -8.59 8.09 -12.36
CA ILE A 22 -8.87 7.91 -13.79
C ILE A 22 -7.57 7.68 -14.55
N TYR A 23 -7.44 6.50 -15.15
CA TYR A 23 -6.36 6.17 -16.07
C TYR A 23 -6.84 6.36 -17.50
N TYR A 24 -6.21 7.29 -18.22
CA TYR A 24 -6.44 7.50 -19.65
C TYR A 24 -5.49 6.61 -20.44
N GLY A 25 -6.05 5.59 -21.07
CA GLY A 25 -5.33 4.61 -21.85
C GLY A 25 -5.95 4.41 -23.24
N GLY A 26 -5.74 3.24 -23.85
CA GLY A 26 -6.10 2.98 -25.24
C GLY A 26 -4.98 3.37 -26.21
N SER A 27 -5.33 3.94 -27.36
CA SER A 27 -4.37 4.30 -28.41
C SER A 27 -3.86 5.74 -28.29
N ALA A 28 -2.55 5.90 -28.43
CA ALA A 28 -1.87 7.18 -28.46
C ALA A 28 -1.08 7.34 -29.77
N HIS A 29 -1.06 8.55 -30.30
CA HIS A 29 -0.26 8.91 -31.47
C HIS A 29 0.95 9.72 -31.01
N ILE A 30 2.15 9.24 -31.32
CA ILE A 30 3.41 9.91 -31.02
C ILE A 30 3.92 10.52 -32.32
N PHE A 31 3.98 11.85 -32.34
CA PHE A 31 4.52 12.63 -33.45
C PHE A 31 5.97 13.00 -33.13
N SER A 32 6.87 12.77 -34.08
CA SER A 32 8.26 13.22 -34.00
C SER A 32 8.45 14.44 -34.89
N TYR A 33 9.28 15.38 -34.46
CA TYR A 33 9.56 16.64 -35.16
C TYR A 33 11.06 16.90 -35.15
N ASN A 34 11.57 17.58 -36.18
CA ASN A 34 12.95 18.07 -36.23
C ASN A 34 13.05 19.56 -35.89
N ASP A 35 11.93 20.27 -35.90
CA ASP A 35 11.82 21.68 -35.54
C ASP A 35 11.23 21.86 -34.14
N ALA A 36 11.68 22.90 -33.43
CA ALA A 36 11.19 23.21 -32.09
C ALA A 36 9.75 23.75 -32.10
N ASP A 37 9.29 24.29 -33.23
CA ASP A 37 7.96 24.85 -33.42
C ASP A 37 6.88 23.78 -33.67
N LEU A 38 7.28 22.50 -33.77
CA LEU A 38 6.42 21.33 -33.95
C LEU A 38 5.46 21.44 -35.14
N GLN A 39 5.87 22.09 -36.24
CA GLN A 39 4.97 22.40 -37.34
C GLN A 39 4.77 21.24 -38.32
N ARG A 40 5.81 20.43 -38.57
CA ARG A 40 5.75 19.34 -39.56
C ARG A 40 6.27 18.02 -38.96
N PRO A 41 5.37 17.05 -38.69
CA PRO A 41 5.80 15.78 -38.14
C PRO A 41 6.61 15.01 -39.19
N ILE A 42 7.80 14.56 -38.80
CA ILE A 42 8.68 13.72 -39.63
C ILE A 42 8.35 12.22 -39.50
N GLY A 43 7.50 11.88 -38.53
CA GLY A 43 7.09 10.51 -38.28
C GLY A 43 5.94 10.44 -37.29
N VAL A 44 5.12 9.40 -37.45
CA VAL A 44 4.00 9.08 -36.57
C VAL A 44 4.14 7.64 -36.12
N ARG A 45 3.96 7.39 -34.82
CA ARG A 45 3.85 6.04 -34.27
C ARG A 45 2.58 5.92 -33.46
N VAL A 46 1.87 4.81 -33.65
CA VAL A 46 0.77 4.42 -32.78
C VAL A 46 1.33 3.57 -31.63
N PHE A 47 0.93 3.92 -30.41
CA PHE A 47 1.22 3.16 -29.21
C PHE A 47 -0.11 2.77 -28.56
N GLU A 48 -0.28 1.48 -28.30
CA GLU A 48 -1.43 0.98 -27.57
C GLU A 48 -1.03 0.72 -26.11
N SER A 49 -1.84 1.24 -25.20
CA SER A 49 -1.74 1.02 -23.77
C SER A 49 -2.99 0.27 -23.28
N SER A 50 -2.98 -0.14 -22.01
CA SER A 50 -4.17 -0.71 -21.38
C SER A 50 -5.39 0.21 -21.54
N ASP A 51 -6.59 -0.37 -21.52
CA ASP A 51 -7.82 0.40 -21.66
C ASP A 51 -7.96 1.51 -20.61
N THR A 52 -8.73 2.53 -20.98
CA THR A 52 -9.11 3.61 -20.07
C THR A 52 -9.89 3.05 -18.88
N LYS A 53 -9.49 3.43 -17.65
CA LYS A 53 -10.15 3.04 -16.41
C LYS A 53 -10.70 4.27 -15.70
N THR A 54 -12.02 4.31 -15.50
CA THR A 54 -12.74 5.45 -14.91
C THR A 54 -13.32 5.18 -13.52
N LYS A 55 -13.23 3.93 -13.03
CA LYS A 55 -13.82 3.49 -11.76
C LYS A 55 -12.85 3.57 -10.57
N GLY A 56 -11.75 4.29 -10.70
CA GLY A 56 -10.80 4.51 -9.61
C GLY A 56 -11.31 5.49 -8.57
N TYR A 57 -10.53 5.62 -7.50
CA TYR A 57 -10.87 6.47 -6.36
C TYR A 57 -9.88 7.63 -6.27
N GLU A 58 -10.39 8.86 -6.25
CA GLU A 58 -9.57 10.06 -6.08
C GLU A 58 -9.02 10.12 -4.65
N ILE A 59 -7.69 10.24 -4.52
CA ILE A 59 -7.00 10.43 -3.24
C ILE A 59 -6.61 11.89 -3.00
N HIS A 60 -6.56 12.69 -4.05
CA HIS A 60 -6.21 14.10 -3.96
C HIS A 60 -7.08 14.95 -4.90
N SER A 61 -7.77 15.94 -4.35
CA SER A 61 -8.70 16.80 -5.08
C SER A 61 -8.36 18.26 -4.87
N THR A 62 -8.62 19.12 -5.87
CA THR A 62 -8.56 20.58 -5.67
C THR A 62 -9.90 21.13 -5.15
N ASN A 63 -10.92 20.26 -5.01
CA ASN A 63 -12.24 20.61 -4.52
C ASN A 63 -12.56 19.90 -3.18
N PRO A 64 -12.10 20.41 -2.04
CA PRO A 64 -12.31 19.78 -0.74
C PRO A 64 -13.78 19.82 -0.27
N TYR A 65 -14.64 20.65 -0.87
CA TYR A 65 -16.08 20.72 -0.56
C TYR A 65 -16.80 19.39 -0.82
N ARG A 66 -16.26 18.56 -1.71
CA ARG A 66 -16.78 17.21 -1.98
C ARG A 66 -16.66 16.26 -0.78
N TYR A 67 -15.72 16.53 0.13
CA TYR A 67 -15.36 15.60 1.21
C TYR A 67 -15.60 16.18 2.61
N ILE A 68 -15.69 17.50 2.72
CA ILE A 68 -15.91 18.20 3.99
C ILE A 68 -16.93 19.31 3.80
N ASN A 69 -17.91 19.34 4.69
CA ASN A 69 -18.81 20.48 4.84
C ASN A 69 -18.08 21.60 5.59
N PHE A 70 -17.76 22.68 4.88
CA PHE A 70 -17.21 23.88 5.47
C PHE A 70 -18.35 24.70 6.08
N LYS A 71 -18.22 25.11 7.35
CA LYS A 71 -19.15 26.08 7.93
C LYS A 71 -18.97 27.43 7.22
N SER A 72 -20.08 28.14 7.02
CA SER A 72 -20.05 29.50 6.48
C SER A 72 -19.09 30.36 7.30
N PRO A 73 -18.23 31.16 6.64
CA PRO A 73 -17.31 32.03 7.35
C PRO A 73 -18.10 33.01 8.23
N LYS A 74 -17.69 33.13 9.50
CA LYS A 74 -18.21 34.19 10.37
C LYS A 74 -17.45 35.46 10.05
N PHE A 75 -18.10 36.60 10.13
CA PHE A 75 -17.47 37.91 9.94
C PHE A 75 -17.72 38.75 11.18
N LYS A 76 -16.71 39.48 11.66
CA LYS A 76 -16.83 40.47 12.73
C LYS A 76 -16.29 41.79 12.19
N LYS A 77 -17.00 42.87 12.46
CA LYS A 77 -16.49 44.21 12.17
C LYS A 77 -15.51 44.59 13.28
N ASP A 78 -14.33 45.06 12.91
CA ASP A 78 -13.41 45.71 13.84
C ASP A 78 -13.98 47.07 14.30
N GLU A 79 -13.34 47.69 15.28
CA GLU A 79 -13.74 49.00 15.83
C GLU A 79 -13.67 50.14 14.79
N LYS A 80 -13.03 49.90 13.63
CA LYS A 80 -12.91 50.84 12.50
C LYS A 80 -13.91 50.52 11.37
N GLY A 81 -14.85 49.60 11.60
CA GLY A 81 -15.90 49.23 10.64
C GLY A 81 -15.43 48.29 9.52
N LYS A 82 -14.18 47.82 9.55
CA LYS A 82 -13.63 46.86 8.60
C LYS A 82 -14.11 45.45 8.95
N THR A 83 -14.68 44.77 7.97
CA THR A 83 -15.16 43.40 8.14
C THR A 83 -14.00 42.42 8.14
N GLU A 84 -13.65 41.86 9.29
CA GLU A 84 -12.68 40.78 9.43
C GLU A 84 -13.38 39.41 9.42
N ARG A 85 -12.80 38.46 8.68
CA ARG A 85 -13.30 37.10 8.58
C ARG A 85 -12.82 36.27 9.78
N LEU A 86 -13.75 35.88 10.66
CA LEU A 86 -13.55 34.86 11.69
C LEU A 86 -13.74 33.46 11.13
N GLY A 87 -12.63 32.78 10.85
CA GLY A 87 -12.62 31.35 10.58
C GLY A 87 -11.45 30.91 9.73
N GLN A 88 -10.55 30.13 10.32
CA GLN A 88 -9.38 29.53 9.67
C GLN A 88 -9.72 28.24 8.88
N ASN A 89 -10.99 27.84 8.77
CA ASN A 89 -11.40 26.64 8.01
C ASN A 89 -11.82 27.03 6.59
N THR A 90 -10.89 27.53 5.78
CA THR A 90 -11.08 27.72 4.34
C THR A 90 -10.72 26.44 3.59
N ALA A 91 -11.42 26.15 2.49
CA ALA A 91 -11.08 25.07 1.55
C ALA A 91 -9.58 25.05 1.19
N ARG A 92 -8.99 26.24 1.02
CA ARG A 92 -7.56 26.43 0.74
C ARG A 92 -6.61 25.84 1.79
N ASN A 93 -7.07 25.59 3.01
CA ASN A 93 -6.23 25.04 4.08
C ASN A 93 -6.24 23.50 4.11
N TYR A 94 -7.07 22.87 3.27
CA TYR A 94 -7.19 21.42 3.19
C TYR A 94 -6.48 20.88 1.95
N MET A 95 -6.99 21.16 0.75
CA MET A 95 -6.35 20.69 -0.48
C MET A 95 -6.25 21.81 -1.51
N VAL A 96 -5.08 21.89 -2.13
CA VAL A 96 -4.71 22.85 -3.18
C VAL A 96 -4.17 22.08 -4.37
N GLU A 97 -3.49 22.74 -5.30
CA GLU A 97 -2.78 22.05 -6.38
C GLU A 97 -1.75 21.06 -5.82
N PHE A 98 -1.66 19.88 -6.42
CA PHE A 98 -0.69 18.89 -5.98
C PHE A 98 0.72 19.36 -6.35
N PRO A 99 1.71 19.40 -5.43
CA PRO A 99 3.00 20.00 -5.73
C PRO A 99 3.73 19.29 -6.88
N THR A 100 4.16 20.05 -7.88
CA THR A 100 4.84 19.53 -9.09
C THR A 100 6.08 18.70 -8.74
N GLU A 101 6.83 19.10 -7.70
CA GLU A 101 8.00 18.37 -7.25
C GLU A 101 7.64 16.97 -6.72
N ASN A 102 6.58 16.86 -5.91
CA ASN A 102 6.11 15.57 -5.41
C ASN A 102 5.54 14.72 -6.55
N TYR A 103 4.87 15.33 -7.53
CA TYR A 103 4.36 14.64 -8.72
C TYR A 103 5.50 14.04 -9.55
N SER A 104 6.54 14.84 -9.83
CA SER A 104 7.74 14.42 -10.56
C SER A 104 8.49 13.31 -9.82
N LYS A 105 8.56 13.38 -8.48
CA LYS A 105 9.14 12.32 -7.66
C LYS A 105 8.35 11.01 -7.74
N LEU A 106 7.02 11.04 -7.77
CA LEU A 106 6.20 9.83 -8.00
C LEU A 106 6.49 9.21 -9.37
N CYS A 107 6.53 10.02 -10.43
CA CYS A 107 6.89 9.56 -11.78
C CYS A 107 8.28 8.91 -11.78
N THR A 108 9.26 9.54 -11.12
CA THR A 108 10.63 9.02 -10.99
C THR A 108 10.67 7.70 -10.22
N LEU A 109 9.88 7.54 -9.16
CA LEU A 109 9.78 6.29 -8.41
C LEU A 109 9.23 5.15 -9.29
N ILE A 110 8.19 5.42 -10.08
CA ILE A 110 7.64 4.46 -11.05
C ILE A 110 8.73 4.04 -12.06
N LEU A 111 9.47 4.99 -12.61
CA LEU A 111 10.49 4.74 -13.63
C LEU A 111 11.74 4.01 -13.13
N THR A 112 12.06 4.13 -11.84
CA THR A 112 13.34 3.61 -11.28
C THR A 112 13.15 2.39 -10.39
N ARG A 113 11.94 2.11 -9.92
CA ARG A 113 11.65 1.01 -9.00
C ARG A 113 10.52 0.14 -9.56
N GLY A 114 10.88 -1.00 -10.15
CA GLY A 114 9.91 -1.95 -10.72
C GLY A 114 8.84 -2.42 -9.74
N SER A 115 9.18 -2.54 -8.44
CA SER A 115 8.20 -2.85 -7.39
C SER A 115 7.17 -1.73 -7.18
N ILE A 116 7.58 -0.46 -7.29
CA ILE A 116 6.66 0.69 -7.22
C ILE A 116 5.78 0.75 -8.47
N LEU A 117 6.36 0.59 -9.67
CA LEU A 117 5.59 0.47 -10.90
C LEU A 117 4.51 -0.60 -10.77
N ARG A 118 4.88 -1.80 -10.30
CA ARG A 118 3.93 -2.90 -10.11
C ARG A 118 2.84 -2.55 -9.09
N SER A 119 3.17 -1.86 -8.00
CA SER A 119 2.16 -1.38 -7.03
C SER A 119 1.17 -0.41 -7.64
N PHE A 120 1.62 0.55 -8.46
CA PHE A 120 0.72 1.46 -9.16
C PHE A 120 -0.21 0.71 -10.13
N VAL A 121 0.32 -0.24 -10.91
CA VAL A 121 -0.49 -1.09 -11.79
C VAL A 121 -1.58 -1.81 -10.98
N LEU A 122 -1.21 -2.48 -9.88
CA LEU A 122 -2.16 -3.21 -9.04
C LEU A 122 -3.23 -2.29 -8.44
N ILE A 123 -2.87 -1.09 -7.99
CA ILE A 123 -3.81 -0.12 -7.41
C ILE A 123 -4.79 0.39 -8.47
N ILE A 124 -4.31 0.71 -9.68
CA ILE A 124 -5.11 1.23 -10.78
C ILE A 124 -6.02 0.12 -11.35
N ASP A 125 -5.50 -1.07 -11.58
CA ASP A 125 -6.24 -2.17 -12.21
C ASP A 125 -7.29 -2.74 -11.27
N SER A 126 -6.97 -2.85 -9.99
CA SER A 126 -7.88 -3.42 -8.99
C SER A 126 -9.13 -2.58 -8.77
N SER A 127 -9.17 -1.30 -9.16
CA SER A 127 -10.33 -0.44 -8.91
C SER A 127 -11.62 -0.97 -9.51
N SER A 128 -11.52 -1.60 -10.69
CA SER A 128 -12.63 -2.17 -11.43
C SER A 128 -12.87 -3.66 -11.12
N SER A 129 -12.00 -4.29 -10.33
CA SER A 129 -12.09 -5.71 -9.99
C SER A 129 -13.09 -5.98 -8.87
N PRO A 130 -13.68 -7.19 -8.82
CA PRO A 130 -14.40 -7.70 -7.66
C PRO A 130 -13.56 -7.65 -6.37
N LEU A 131 -14.20 -7.66 -5.20
CA LEU A 131 -13.53 -7.44 -3.92
C LEU A 131 -12.49 -8.53 -3.60
N GLU A 132 -12.81 -9.76 -4.00
CA GLU A 132 -12.03 -10.97 -3.88
C GLU A 132 -10.70 -10.87 -4.63
N LEU A 133 -10.65 -10.09 -5.72
CA LEU A 133 -9.42 -9.82 -6.48
C LEU A 133 -8.78 -8.49 -6.07
N LYS A 134 -9.60 -7.50 -5.69
CA LYS A 134 -9.15 -6.16 -5.33
C LYS A 134 -8.32 -6.19 -4.04
N ILE A 135 -8.80 -6.85 -3.00
CA ILE A 135 -8.16 -6.84 -1.68
C ILE A 135 -6.78 -7.53 -1.71
N PRO A 136 -6.62 -8.75 -2.27
CA PRO A 136 -5.29 -9.36 -2.41
C PRO A 136 -4.34 -8.52 -3.25
N SER A 137 -4.81 -7.93 -4.35
CA SER A 137 -4.00 -7.05 -5.20
C SER A 137 -3.47 -5.84 -4.45
N LEU A 138 -4.31 -5.23 -3.60
CA LEU A 138 -3.92 -4.11 -2.74
C LEU A 138 -2.92 -4.53 -1.66
N PHE A 139 -3.07 -5.71 -1.05
CA PHE A 139 -2.08 -6.23 -0.10
C PHE A 139 -0.72 -6.50 -0.76
N VAL A 140 -0.72 -7.06 -1.96
CA VAL A 140 0.52 -7.26 -2.74
C VAL A 140 1.16 -5.91 -3.08
N ALA A 141 0.36 -4.91 -3.48
CA ALA A 141 0.85 -3.56 -3.72
C ALA A 141 1.48 -2.96 -2.46
N LEU A 142 0.82 -3.10 -1.31
CA LEU A 142 1.31 -2.64 -0.02
C LEU A 142 2.65 -3.28 0.34
N GLU A 143 2.77 -4.60 0.21
CA GLU A 143 4.03 -5.32 0.45
C GLU A 143 5.18 -4.86 -0.43
N ASN A 144 4.90 -4.59 -1.70
CA ASN A 144 5.91 -4.10 -2.63
C ASN A 144 6.40 -2.70 -2.24
N ILE A 145 5.51 -1.84 -1.75
CA ILE A 145 5.84 -0.49 -1.29
C ILE A 145 6.65 -0.57 0.02
N THR A 146 6.19 -1.34 1.01
CA THR A 146 6.87 -1.47 2.31
C THR A 146 8.28 -2.04 2.15
N LYS A 147 8.49 -3.03 1.27
CA LYS A 147 9.84 -3.56 0.94
C LYS A 147 10.79 -2.48 0.43
N VAL A 148 10.30 -1.49 -0.33
CA VAL A 148 11.12 -0.36 -0.80
C VAL A 148 11.46 0.60 0.34
N VAL A 149 10.53 0.84 1.26
CA VAL A 149 10.75 1.71 2.43
C VAL A 149 11.73 1.09 3.43
N VAL A 150 11.59 -0.22 3.70
CA VAL A 150 12.39 -0.98 4.67
C VAL A 150 13.78 -1.31 4.13
N LYS A 151 13.98 -1.54 2.83
CA LYS A 151 15.35 -1.72 2.27
C LYS A 151 16.29 -0.54 2.52
N LYS A 152 15.75 0.65 2.88
CA LYS A 152 16.53 1.81 3.30
C LYS A 152 16.92 1.78 4.80
N SER A 153 16.32 0.95 5.65
CA SER A 153 16.74 0.76 7.04
C SER A 153 17.64 -0.48 7.14
N ARG A 154 18.85 -0.32 7.69
CA ARG A 154 19.74 -1.43 8.08
C ARG A 154 19.24 -2.14 9.35
N ASN A 155 17.93 -2.26 9.54
CA ASN A 155 17.39 -2.80 10.78
C ASN A 155 17.15 -4.31 10.66
N LYS A 156 17.86 -5.04 11.53
CA LYS A 156 17.65 -6.46 11.84
C LYS A 156 16.16 -6.71 12.05
N SER A 157 15.69 -7.91 11.68
CA SER A 157 14.33 -8.34 12.03
C SER A 157 14.06 -8.03 13.50
N THR A 158 12.95 -7.37 13.79
CA THR A 158 12.43 -7.26 15.15
C THR A 158 12.31 -8.67 15.73
N GLU A 159 12.93 -8.88 16.87
CA GLU A 159 12.80 -10.11 17.65
C GLU A 159 11.57 -9.96 18.55
N ILE A 160 10.95 -11.06 18.97
CA ILE A 160 9.77 -11.01 19.87
C ILE A 160 10.21 -10.47 21.24
N PHE A 161 11.34 -10.98 21.73
CA PHE A 161 12.03 -10.50 22.92
C PHE A 161 13.38 -9.89 22.54
N GLU A 162 13.56 -8.62 22.88
CA GLU A 162 14.78 -7.86 22.57
C GLU A 162 15.80 -7.91 23.72
N GLU A 163 15.38 -8.30 24.92
CA GLU A 163 16.22 -8.33 26.11
C GLU A 163 17.36 -9.35 25.94
N LYS A 164 18.61 -8.89 26.10
CA LYS A 164 19.81 -9.69 25.85
C LYS A 164 19.83 -11.02 26.64
N GLY A 165 19.36 -11.00 27.89
CA GLY A 165 19.29 -12.19 28.74
C GLY A 165 18.29 -13.23 28.23
N ILE A 166 17.07 -12.78 27.94
CA ILE A 166 15.99 -13.64 27.41
C ILE A 166 16.37 -14.19 26.04
N LYS A 167 16.92 -13.35 25.15
CA LYS A 167 17.41 -13.77 23.83
C LYS A 167 18.45 -14.89 23.91
N LYS A 168 19.40 -14.77 24.84
CA LYS A 168 20.45 -15.78 25.03
C LYS A 168 19.84 -17.11 25.47
N GLN A 169 18.95 -17.09 26.46
CA GLN A 169 18.27 -18.29 26.95
C GLN A 169 17.41 -18.96 25.87
N ILE A 170 16.63 -18.19 25.11
CA ILE A 170 15.83 -18.74 23.99
C ILE A 170 16.74 -19.40 22.95
N LYS A 171 17.87 -18.77 22.62
CA LYS A 171 18.83 -19.34 21.67
C LYS A 171 19.40 -20.67 22.16
N GLU A 172 19.78 -20.76 23.44
CA GLU A 172 20.28 -21.98 24.07
C GLU A 172 19.24 -23.10 24.03
N ILE A 173 17.98 -22.80 24.38
CA ILE A 173 16.86 -23.74 24.30
C ILE A 173 16.65 -24.24 22.86
N SER A 174 16.64 -23.34 21.88
CA SER A 174 16.49 -23.70 20.47
C SER A 174 17.64 -24.58 19.95
N GLU A 175 18.87 -24.32 20.37
CA GLU A 175 20.04 -25.12 20.00
C GLU A 175 20.01 -26.51 20.62
N ASP A 176 19.63 -26.62 21.89
CA ASP A 176 19.46 -27.91 22.57
C ASP A 176 18.34 -28.74 21.93
N ALA A 177 17.17 -28.13 21.67
CA ALA A 177 16.07 -28.78 20.98
C ALA A 177 16.49 -29.26 19.57
N ALA A 178 17.20 -28.43 18.81
CA ALA A 178 17.69 -28.79 17.48
C ALA A 178 18.68 -29.97 17.52
N LYS A 179 19.55 -30.06 18.54
CA LYS A 179 20.44 -31.21 18.74
C LYS A 179 19.66 -32.48 19.03
N LYS A 180 18.67 -32.42 19.94
CA LYS A 180 17.79 -33.56 20.27
C LYS A 180 17.04 -34.08 19.05
N ILE A 181 16.51 -33.18 18.22
CA ILE A 181 15.82 -33.55 16.98
C ILE A 181 16.74 -34.20 15.95
N LYS A 182 17.99 -33.72 15.82
CA LYS A 182 18.99 -34.38 14.95
C LYS A 182 19.33 -35.78 15.43
N ALA A 183 19.46 -35.98 16.74
CA ALA A 183 19.70 -37.30 17.32
C ALA A 183 18.52 -38.25 17.06
N LEU A 184 17.28 -37.78 17.27
CA LEU A 184 16.07 -38.55 16.97
C LEU A 184 15.95 -38.93 15.49
N GLU A 185 16.37 -38.05 14.57
CA GLU A 185 16.41 -38.35 13.14
C GLU A 185 17.33 -39.52 12.83
N LEU A 186 18.52 -39.52 13.43
CA LEU A 186 19.54 -40.54 13.22
C LEU A 186 19.13 -41.89 13.80
N GLU A 187 18.57 -41.88 15.02
CA GLU A 187 18.12 -43.06 15.74
C GLU A 187 16.92 -43.74 15.09
N ASN A 188 15.94 -42.95 14.64
CA ASN A 188 14.70 -43.45 14.07
C ASN A 188 14.70 -43.47 12.55
N ARG A 189 15.89 -43.47 11.93
CA ARG A 189 16.02 -43.50 10.47
C ARG A 189 15.69 -44.90 9.95
N PRO A 190 14.68 -45.05 9.08
CA PRO A 190 14.41 -46.34 8.43
C PRO A 190 15.64 -46.81 7.64
N LYS A 191 15.97 -48.11 7.76
CA LYS A 191 17.16 -48.71 7.12
C LYS A 191 17.04 -48.81 5.59
N TYR A 192 15.81 -48.84 5.07
CA TYR A 192 15.52 -49.05 3.65
C TYR A 192 14.75 -47.86 3.08
N LEU A 193 15.48 -46.79 2.78
CA LEU A 193 14.92 -45.61 2.10
C LEU A 193 15.58 -45.47 0.73
N SER A 194 14.78 -45.10 -0.27
CA SER A 194 15.29 -44.63 -1.54
C SER A 194 16.07 -43.32 -1.38
N ALA A 195 16.95 -43.01 -2.34
CA ALA A 195 17.70 -41.76 -2.34
C ALA A 195 16.80 -40.50 -2.31
N THR A 196 15.62 -40.58 -2.93
CA THR A 196 14.60 -39.52 -2.93
C THR A 196 13.99 -39.29 -1.56
N GLU A 197 13.60 -40.36 -0.86
CA GLU A 197 13.01 -40.26 0.48
C GLU A 197 14.02 -39.75 1.51
N ILE A 198 15.29 -40.14 1.40
CA ILE A 198 16.38 -39.61 2.22
C ILE A 198 16.50 -38.09 2.06
N LYS A 199 16.47 -37.61 0.81
CA LYS A 199 16.60 -36.19 0.49
C LYS A 199 15.41 -35.38 1.01
N GLU A 200 14.19 -35.90 0.84
CA GLU A 200 12.98 -35.26 1.33
C GLU A 200 12.93 -35.22 2.86
N ARG A 201 13.28 -36.32 3.53
CA ARG A 201 13.35 -36.40 4.99
C ARG A 201 14.35 -35.38 5.53
N LYS A 202 15.57 -35.33 4.98
CA LYS A 202 16.58 -34.34 5.36
C LYS A 202 16.04 -32.90 5.25
N LYS A 203 15.37 -32.58 4.14
CA LYS A 203 14.74 -31.27 3.92
C LYS A 203 13.66 -30.96 4.96
N ASN A 204 12.87 -31.95 5.38
CA ASN A 204 11.84 -31.78 6.42
C ASN A 204 12.45 -31.50 7.79
N TYR A 205 13.51 -32.22 8.18
CA TYR A 205 14.23 -31.95 9.43
C TYR A 205 14.95 -30.59 9.40
N GLU A 206 15.60 -30.23 8.29
CA GLU A 206 16.20 -28.90 8.11
C GLU A 206 15.17 -27.78 8.22
N ARG A 207 13.97 -27.96 7.66
CA ARG A 207 12.85 -27.02 7.81
C ARG A 207 12.44 -26.86 9.27
N LEU A 208 12.36 -27.95 10.03
CA LEU A 208 11.97 -27.93 11.44
C LEU A 208 13.04 -27.26 12.32
N ILE A 209 14.32 -27.58 12.11
CA ILE A 209 15.45 -26.93 12.77
C ILE A 209 15.49 -25.43 12.45
N THR A 210 15.23 -25.06 11.20
CA THR A 210 15.15 -23.65 10.79
C THR A 210 14.04 -22.90 11.54
N LYS A 211 12.88 -23.54 11.77
CA LYS A 211 11.80 -22.95 12.58
C LYS A 211 12.22 -22.75 14.04
N LEU A 212 12.93 -23.71 14.64
CA LEU A 212 13.44 -23.58 16.02
C LEU A 212 14.44 -22.43 16.17
N HIS A 213 15.35 -22.28 15.22
CA HIS A 213 16.29 -21.15 15.22
C HIS A 213 15.60 -19.80 14.99
N GLN A 214 14.37 -19.81 14.47
CA GLN A 214 13.55 -18.61 14.23
C GLN A 214 12.47 -18.41 15.30
N ILE A 215 12.50 -19.13 16.42
CA ILE A 215 11.43 -19.05 17.43
C ILE A 215 11.29 -17.66 18.06
N ASN A 216 12.38 -16.90 18.18
CA ASN A 216 12.36 -15.50 18.66
C ASN A 216 12.21 -14.48 17.53
N LYS A 217 12.02 -14.92 16.28
CA LYS A 217 11.88 -14.00 15.15
C LYS A 217 10.50 -13.38 15.19
N GLY A 218 10.44 -12.05 15.20
CA GLY A 218 9.18 -11.32 15.15
C GLY A 218 8.36 -11.65 13.90
N SER A 219 7.05 -11.45 14.01
CA SER A 219 6.13 -11.63 12.90
C SER A 219 6.54 -10.76 11.71
N ASN A 220 6.51 -11.31 10.50
CA ASN A 220 6.69 -10.52 9.27
C ASN A 220 5.69 -9.35 9.18
N ASN A 221 4.58 -9.43 9.90
CA ASN A 221 3.55 -8.39 9.92
C ASN A 221 4.05 -7.06 10.50
N GLN A 222 4.97 -7.09 11.47
CA GLN A 222 5.57 -5.87 12.03
C GLN A 222 6.31 -5.04 10.97
N LYS A 223 6.88 -5.70 9.95
CA LYS A 223 7.55 -5.03 8.84
C LYS A 223 6.60 -4.23 7.95
N LEU A 224 5.31 -4.52 7.99
CA LEU A 224 4.30 -3.74 7.26
C LEU A 224 3.93 -2.46 8.01
N ALA A 225 4.04 -2.44 9.33
CA ALA A 225 3.75 -1.27 10.15
C ALA A 225 4.95 -0.31 10.28
N GLU A 226 6.18 -0.82 10.33
CA GLU A 226 7.43 -0.04 10.48
C GLU A 226 7.52 1.16 9.49
N PRO A 227 7.16 1.03 8.20
CA PRO A 227 7.14 2.18 7.28
C PRO A 227 6.27 3.35 7.71
N PHE A 228 5.15 3.10 8.37
CA PHE A 228 4.23 4.15 8.82
C PHE A 228 4.81 4.93 9.98
N GLU A 229 5.33 4.23 10.98
CA GLU A 229 6.04 4.83 12.13
C GLU A 229 7.21 5.69 11.65
N LYS A 230 8.02 5.17 10.71
CA LYS A 230 9.14 5.91 10.11
C LYS A 230 8.71 7.21 9.43
N PHE A 231 7.51 7.27 8.89
CA PHE A 231 6.95 8.47 8.27
C PHE A 231 6.12 9.32 9.23
N GLY A 232 6.09 8.97 10.53
CA GLY A 232 5.34 9.68 11.56
C GLY A 232 3.82 9.50 11.45
N TYR A 233 3.35 8.44 10.80
CA TYR A 233 1.92 8.12 10.69
C TYR A 233 1.55 7.05 11.73
N ASN A 234 0.66 7.42 12.66
CA ASN A 234 0.15 6.51 13.67
C ASN A 234 -1.03 5.71 13.10
N LEU A 235 -0.86 4.39 13.03
CA LEU A 235 -1.92 3.48 12.59
C LEU A 235 -3.07 3.48 13.60
N SER A 236 -4.32 3.47 13.12
CA SER A 236 -5.49 3.18 13.95
C SER A 236 -5.60 1.69 14.24
N LYS A 237 -6.44 1.31 15.21
CA LYS A 237 -6.68 -0.10 15.53
C LYS A 237 -7.21 -0.90 14.34
N ASP A 238 -8.10 -0.31 13.55
CA ASP A 238 -8.63 -0.95 12.34
C ASP A 238 -7.52 -1.15 11.29
N GLU A 239 -6.59 -0.20 11.20
CA GLU A 239 -5.44 -0.31 10.30
C GLU A 239 -4.46 -1.39 10.72
N GLU A 240 -4.15 -1.47 12.02
CA GLU A 240 -3.36 -2.57 12.58
C GLU A 240 -4.02 -3.92 12.29
N ASN A 241 -5.33 -4.03 12.54
CA ASN A 241 -6.08 -5.27 12.30
C ASN A 241 -6.03 -5.68 10.81
N ALA A 242 -6.12 -4.70 9.89
CA ALA A 242 -5.95 -4.97 8.46
C ALA A 242 -4.58 -5.54 8.11
N LEU A 243 -3.50 -4.99 8.68
CA LEU A 243 -2.14 -5.46 8.43
C LEU A 243 -1.85 -6.81 9.07
N TYR A 244 -2.36 -7.04 10.29
CA TYR A 244 -1.91 -8.15 11.12
C TYR A 244 -2.81 -9.38 11.03
N ILE A 245 -4.11 -9.18 10.81
CA ILE A 245 -5.11 -10.24 10.83
C ILE A 245 -5.60 -10.51 9.41
N TYR A 246 -6.20 -9.51 8.76
CA TYR A 246 -6.89 -9.71 7.49
C TYR A 246 -5.95 -10.02 6.31
N ARG A 247 -4.75 -9.43 6.28
CA ARG A 247 -3.71 -9.77 5.30
C ARG A 247 -3.43 -11.27 5.25
N ASN A 248 -3.31 -11.91 6.41
CA ASN A 248 -2.98 -13.33 6.49
C ASN A 248 -4.14 -14.20 5.99
N LYS A 249 -5.38 -13.87 6.39
CA LYS A 249 -6.56 -14.58 5.89
C LYS A 249 -6.63 -14.58 4.36
N PHE A 250 -6.50 -13.40 3.74
CA PHE A 250 -6.58 -13.25 2.30
C PHE A 250 -5.46 -13.97 1.53
N ILE A 251 -4.24 -13.98 2.06
CA ILE A 251 -3.09 -14.58 1.37
C ILE A 251 -3.03 -16.10 1.56
N HIS A 252 -3.62 -16.61 2.63
CA HIS A 252 -3.69 -18.05 2.89
C HIS A 252 -4.99 -18.70 2.42
N GLY A 253 -5.93 -17.91 1.88
CA GLY A 253 -7.20 -18.40 1.38
C GLY A 253 -8.12 -18.86 2.51
N ASP A 254 -7.93 -18.31 3.71
CA ASP A 254 -8.83 -18.58 4.83
C ASP A 254 -10.18 -17.90 4.55
N ASP A 255 -11.26 -18.58 4.94
CA ASP A 255 -12.59 -18.01 4.87
C ASP A 255 -12.65 -16.70 5.65
N PHE A 256 -13.02 -15.62 4.95
CA PHE A 256 -13.11 -14.31 5.56
C PHE A 256 -14.32 -14.27 6.52
N PHE A 257 -15.43 -14.93 6.14
CA PHE A 257 -16.59 -15.21 6.98
C PHE A 257 -17.03 -16.67 6.91
N ILE A 258 -17.70 -17.10 7.98
CA ILE A 258 -18.39 -18.38 8.09
C ILE A 258 -19.59 -18.35 7.13
N PRO A 259 -19.95 -19.46 6.45
CA PRO A 259 -21.03 -19.53 5.45
C PRO A 259 -22.41 -18.99 5.86
N ASP A 260 -22.66 -18.80 7.16
CA ASP A 260 -23.94 -18.30 7.71
C ASP A 260 -24.02 -16.77 7.85
N VAL A 261 -23.04 -16.02 7.31
CA VAL A 261 -23.05 -14.55 7.36
C VAL A 261 -23.86 -13.96 6.21
N ASP A 262 -24.71 -12.98 6.54
CA ASP A 262 -25.41 -12.13 5.58
C ASP A 262 -24.43 -11.55 4.54
N PHE A 263 -24.64 -11.90 3.27
CA PHE A 263 -23.84 -11.43 2.13
C PHE A 263 -23.70 -9.90 2.08
N GLU A 264 -24.74 -9.15 2.48
CA GLU A 264 -24.68 -7.70 2.50
C GLU A 264 -23.68 -7.19 3.55
N LYS A 265 -23.60 -7.87 4.70
CA LYS A 265 -22.65 -7.56 5.76
C LYS A 265 -21.22 -7.87 5.30
N GLU A 266 -21.00 -9.04 4.71
CA GLU A 266 -19.69 -9.42 4.16
C GLU A 266 -19.21 -8.40 3.13
N PHE A 267 -20.05 -8.07 2.14
CA PHE A 267 -19.74 -7.07 1.13
C PHE A 267 -19.30 -5.74 1.75
N LYS A 268 -20.03 -5.24 2.75
CA LYS A 268 -19.71 -3.97 3.42
C LYS A 268 -18.37 -4.00 4.15
N GLU A 269 -18.05 -5.11 4.82
CA GLU A 269 -16.79 -5.29 5.55
C GLU A 269 -15.61 -5.38 4.57
N LEU A 270 -15.75 -6.17 3.50
CA LEU A 270 -14.75 -6.28 2.44
C LEU A 270 -14.53 -4.96 1.70
N PHE A 271 -15.63 -4.26 1.37
CA PHE A 271 -15.56 -2.97 0.70
C PHE A 271 -14.85 -1.93 1.57
N HIS A 272 -15.15 -1.90 2.88
CA HIS A 272 -14.45 -1.06 3.85
C HIS A 272 -12.95 -1.39 3.94
N LEU A 273 -12.61 -2.68 4.07
CA LEU A 273 -11.23 -3.15 4.13
C LEU A 273 -10.44 -2.74 2.88
N SER A 274 -11.05 -2.84 1.70
CA SER A 274 -10.40 -2.43 0.44
C SER A 274 -9.97 -0.96 0.47
N PHE A 275 -10.80 -0.06 0.99
CA PHE A 275 -10.46 1.37 1.12
C PHE A 275 -9.41 1.64 2.18
N LEU A 276 -9.42 0.87 3.26
CA LEU A 276 -8.42 1.00 4.31
C LEU A 276 -7.04 0.64 3.75
N ILE A 277 -6.91 -0.48 3.04
CA ILE A 277 -5.63 -0.89 2.43
C ILE A 277 -5.23 0.10 1.31
N TYR A 278 -6.17 0.56 0.49
CA TYR A 278 -5.91 1.58 -0.53
C TYR A 278 -5.32 2.86 0.08
N LYS A 279 -5.92 3.33 1.19
CA LYS A 279 -5.43 4.49 1.94
C LYS A 279 -4.02 4.27 2.45
N LEU A 280 -3.73 3.10 3.04
CA LEU A 280 -2.39 2.75 3.54
C LEU A 280 -1.34 2.73 2.42
N CYS A 281 -1.66 2.13 1.25
CA CYS A 281 -0.81 2.22 0.06
C CYS A 281 -0.54 3.67 -0.34
N SER A 282 -1.60 4.49 -0.36
CA SER A 282 -1.52 5.89 -0.77
C SER A 282 -0.63 6.72 0.16
N ILE A 283 -0.76 6.54 1.48
CA ILE A 283 0.08 7.20 2.48
C ILE A 283 1.55 6.91 2.22
N LEU A 284 1.93 5.63 2.06
CA LEU A 284 3.33 5.28 1.85
C LEU A 284 3.90 5.82 0.53
N LEU A 285 3.14 5.75 -0.57
CA LEU A 285 3.57 6.27 -1.87
C LEU A 285 3.76 7.79 -1.84
N LEU A 286 2.83 8.52 -1.22
CA LEU A 286 2.92 9.97 -1.08
C LEU A 286 4.05 10.39 -0.14
N LYS A 287 4.24 9.69 0.98
CA LYS A 287 5.37 9.94 1.88
C LYS A 287 6.72 9.64 1.22
N LEU A 288 6.80 8.62 0.36
CA LEU A 288 8.00 8.33 -0.44
C LEU A 288 8.35 9.46 -1.42
N SER A 289 7.37 10.22 -1.92
CA SER A 289 7.63 11.42 -2.72
C SER A 289 7.92 12.67 -1.88
N GLY A 290 7.85 12.57 -0.55
CA GLY A 290 8.02 13.68 0.39
C GLY A 290 6.78 14.55 0.55
N TYR A 291 5.60 14.09 0.11
CA TYR A 291 4.36 14.85 0.25
C TYR A 291 3.90 14.90 1.72
N SER A 292 3.47 16.07 2.15
CA SER A 292 2.87 16.33 3.46
C SER A 292 1.69 17.28 3.26
N GLY A 293 0.49 16.81 3.54
CA GLY A 293 -0.73 17.54 3.22
C GLY A 293 -1.96 16.69 3.50
N TYR A 294 -3.11 17.08 2.96
CA TYR A 294 -4.32 16.29 3.10
C TYR A 294 -4.49 15.31 1.94
N ILE A 295 -5.10 14.16 2.23
CA ILE A 295 -5.62 13.19 1.27
C ILE A 295 -7.07 12.86 1.59
N VAL A 296 -7.79 12.29 0.62
CA VAL A 296 -9.15 11.78 0.83
C VAL A 296 -9.11 10.58 1.76
N ASN A 297 -9.90 10.63 2.82
CA ASN A 297 -10.08 9.52 3.74
C ASN A 297 -11.14 8.55 3.17
N LEU A 298 -10.75 7.75 2.19
CA LEU A 298 -11.68 6.85 1.48
C LEU A 298 -12.57 6.01 2.42
N PRO A 299 -12.06 5.36 3.49
CA PRO A 299 -12.91 4.63 4.43
C PRO A 299 -14.03 5.48 5.05
N LYS A 300 -13.76 6.77 5.30
CA LYS A 300 -14.75 7.72 5.83
C LYS A 300 -15.69 8.23 4.74
N THR A 301 -15.16 8.58 3.58
CA THR A 301 -15.94 9.10 2.45
C THR A 301 -17.01 8.11 2.01
N TYR A 302 -16.69 6.81 2.01
CA TYR A 302 -17.62 5.75 1.61
C TYR A 302 -18.29 5.05 2.80
N SER A 303 -18.27 5.65 4.00
CA SER A 303 -18.91 5.06 5.19
C SER A 303 -20.44 4.96 5.06
N TYR A 304 -21.05 5.78 4.19
CA TYR A 304 -22.49 5.72 3.90
C TYR A 304 -22.89 4.43 3.17
N ILE A 305 -21.98 3.81 2.41
CA ILE A 305 -22.20 2.51 1.75
C ILE A 305 -21.90 1.38 2.73
N THR A 306 -20.72 1.43 3.35
CA THR A 306 -20.23 0.34 4.22
C THR A 306 -20.96 0.29 5.57
N LYS A 307 -21.63 1.37 5.98
CA LYS A 307 -22.24 1.55 7.32
C LYS A 307 -21.24 1.35 8.48
N GLN A 308 -19.93 1.32 8.19
CA GLN A 308 -18.86 1.15 9.17
C GLN A 308 -18.60 2.47 9.92
N LYS A 309 -18.49 2.39 11.25
CA LYS A 309 -18.18 3.55 12.09
C LYS A 309 -16.70 3.90 11.95
N THR A 310 -16.42 4.93 11.15
CA THR A 310 -15.07 5.46 10.97
C THR A 310 -14.87 6.78 11.69
N SER A 311 -13.76 6.89 12.42
CA SER A 311 -13.32 8.14 13.03
C SER A 311 -12.73 9.10 11.99
N GLY A 312 -12.69 10.39 12.32
CA GLY A 312 -12.10 11.43 11.47
C GLY A 312 -13.06 12.07 10.46
N LYS A 313 -12.49 12.92 9.60
CA LYS A 313 -13.19 13.67 8.54
C LYS A 313 -12.98 13.01 7.18
N GLY A 314 -13.71 13.45 6.16
CA GLY A 314 -13.54 12.98 4.77
C GLY A 314 -12.19 13.31 4.16
N LEU A 315 -11.40 14.21 4.78
CA LEU A 315 -9.98 14.42 4.49
C LEU A 315 -9.15 14.17 5.74
N ILE A 316 -7.95 13.62 5.55
CA ILE A 316 -6.98 13.36 6.61
C ILE A 316 -5.64 13.98 6.24
N LYS A 317 -4.94 14.54 7.22
CA LYS A 317 -3.57 15.02 7.05
C LYS A 317 -2.63 13.85 7.20
N ILE A 318 -1.65 13.73 6.31
CA ILE A 318 -0.68 12.64 6.30
C ILE A 318 0.72 13.13 6.54
#